data_AF-A0A1Y4A8G0-F1
#
_entry.id   AF-A0A1Y4A8G0-F1
#
_cell.length_a   1.000
_cell.length_b   1.000
_cell.length_c   1.000
_cell.angle_alpha   90.00
_cell.angle_beta   90.00
_cell.angle_gamma   90.00
#
_symmetry.space_group_name_H-M   'P 1'
#
loop_
_entity.id
_entity.type
_entity.pdbx_description
1 polymer ?
#
loop_
_entity_poly.entity_id
_entity_poly.type
_entity_poly.pdbx_seq_one_letter_code
_entity_poly.pdbx_strand_id
1 'polypeptide(L)'
;MSGEERLVGMLARELRGRSPEEAARRLLARGLVARGACERWLLREEVERRIAAGAGCCEAMEAVAVELACSYGKVRNCYYQTFKSNHDEIGNSD
;
A
#
# COMPACT_ATOMS: atom_id res chain seq x y z
N MET A 1 -11.08 -29.54 -4.80
CA MET A 1 -10.95 -28.17 -4.31
C MET A 1 -9.52 -27.94 -3.82
N SER A 2 -8.83 -26.94 -4.33
CA SER A 2 -7.46 -26.60 -3.94
C SER A 2 -7.40 -26.00 -2.53
N GLY A 3 -6.21 -25.98 -1.92
CA GLY A 3 -6.00 -25.30 -0.64
C GLY A 3 -6.31 -23.80 -0.72
N GLU A 4 -6.01 -23.18 -1.87
CA GLU A 4 -6.29 -21.78 -2.16
C GLU A 4 -7.80 -21.50 -2.19
N GLU A 5 -8.59 -22.34 -2.86
CA GLU A 5 -10.06 -22.19 -2.89
C GLU A 5 -10.67 -22.24 -1.48
N ARG A 6 -10.14 -23.11 -0.61
CA ARG A 6 -10.57 -23.19 0.79
C ARG A 6 -10.21 -21.92 1.56
N LEU A 7 -9.03 -21.36 1.34
CA LEU A 7 -8.56 -20.13 1.97
C LEU A 7 -9.41 -18.93 1.52
N VAL A 8 -9.65 -18.78 0.22
CA VAL A 8 -10.52 -17.74 -0.35
C VAL A 8 -11.94 -17.88 0.20
N GLY A 9 -12.49 -19.10 0.25
CA GLY A 9 -13.81 -19.34 0.81
C GLY A 9 -13.93 -19.00 2.29
N MET A 10 -12.88 -19.26 3.09
CA MET A 10 -12.82 -18.86 4.50
C MET A 10 -12.82 -17.34 4.66
N LEU A 11 -11.96 -16.63 3.91
CA LEU A 11 -11.91 -15.17 3.95
C LEU A 11 -13.23 -14.55 3.50
N ALA A 12 -13.81 -15.02 2.39
CA ALA A 12 -15.08 -14.52 1.88
C ALA A 12 -16.22 -14.67 2.90
N ARG A 13 -16.22 -15.75 3.69
CA ARG A 13 -17.19 -15.94 4.78
C ARG A 13 -16.99 -14.96 5.93
N GLU A 14 -15.74 -14.69 6.30
CA GLU A 14 -15.41 -13.75 7.38
C GLU A 14 -15.80 -12.30 7.03
N LEU A 15 -15.68 -11.94 5.74
CA LEU A 15 -15.99 -10.60 5.22
C LEU A 15 -17.48 -10.39 4.89
N ARG A 16 -18.25 -11.47 4.74
CA ARG A 16 -19.66 -11.41 4.31
C ARG A 16 -20.52 -10.59 5.27
N GLY A 17 -21.34 -9.70 4.71
CA GLY A 17 -22.29 -8.87 5.47
C GLY A 17 -21.64 -7.75 6.29
N ARG A 18 -20.36 -7.45 6.04
CA ARG A 18 -19.63 -6.35 6.69
C ARG A 18 -19.49 -5.17 5.75
N SER A 19 -19.40 -3.96 6.32
CA SER A 19 -18.95 -2.81 5.54
C SER A 19 -17.49 -3.01 5.10
N PRO A 20 -17.05 -2.38 4.00
CA PRO A 20 -15.65 -2.44 3.56
C PRO A 20 -14.65 -2.03 4.65
N GLU A 21 -14.98 -1.02 5.47
CA GLU A 21 -14.12 -0.53 6.54
C GLU A 21 -13.98 -1.55 7.68
N GLU A 22 -15.09 -2.17 8.09
CA GLU A 22 -15.08 -3.20 9.13
C GLU A 22 -14.33 -4.45 8.65
N ALA A 23 -14.53 -4.83 7.38
CA ALA A 23 -13.76 -5.88 6.72
C ALA A 23 -12.26 -5.60 6.76
N ALA A 24 -11.82 -4.42 6.31
CA ALA A 24 -10.42 -4.03 6.28
C ALA A 24 -9.79 -3.99 7.68
N ARG A 25 -10.48 -3.42 8.67
CA ARG A 25 -10.02 -3.40 10.07
C ARG A 25 -9.80 -4.80 10.63
N ARG A 26 -10.71 -5.73 10.35
CA ARG A 26 -10.57 -7.12 10.80
C ARG A 26 -9.40 -7.84 10.17
N LEU A 27 -9.20 -7.65 8.87
CA LEU A 27 -8.06 -8.24 8.17
C LEU A 27 -6.73 -7.72 8.73
N LEU A 28 -6.64 -6.41 8.98
CA LEU A 28 -5.49 -5.78 9.62
C LEU A 28 -5.27 -6.30 11.05
N ALA A 29 -6.32 -6.34 11.88
CA ALA A 29 -6.23 -6.79 13.26
C ALA A 29 -5.79 -8.26 13.38
N ARG A 30 -6.10 -9.09 12.39
CA ARG A 30 -5.68 -10.49 12.32
C ARG A 30 -4.33 -10.71 11.64
N GLY A 31 -3.67 -9.66 11.17
CA GLY A 31 -2.39 -9.76 10.46
C GLY A 31 -2.49 -10.44 9.08
N LEU A 32 -3.70 -10.48 8.50
CA LEU A 32 -3.95 -11.09 7.19
C LEU A 32 -3.62 -10.15 6.02
N VAL A 33 -3.32 -8.89 6.33
CA VAL A 33 -2.90 -7.86 5.37
C VAL A 33 -1.55 -7.32 5.80
N ALA A 34 -0.62 -7.24 4.85
CA ALA A 34 0.71 -6.68 5.08
C ALA A 34 0.61 -5.16 5.32
N ARG A 35 0.50 -4.75 6.59
CA ARG A 35 0.34 -3.34 6.98
C ARG A 35 1.39 -2.42 6.35
N GLY A 36 2.66 -2.83 6.34
CA GLY A 36 3.73 -2.04 5.73
C GLY A 36 3.55 -1.83 4.22
N ALA A 37 2.98 -2.80 3.51
CA ALA A 37 2.66 -2.65 2.09
C ALA A 37 1.51 -1.65 1.87
N CYS A 38 0.46 -1.73 2.71
CA CYS A 38 -0.63 -0.75 2.68
C CYS A 38 -0.16 0.66 3.01
N GLU A 39 0.75 0.83 3.99
CA GLU A 39 1.32 2.14 4.32
C GLU A 39 2.12 2.72 3.15
N ARG A 40 2.96 1.90 2.50
CA ARG A 40 3.70 2.35 1.31
C ARG A 40 2.76 2.77 0.18
N TRP A 41 1.72 1.97 -0.05
CA TRP A 41 0.72 2.27 -1.07
C TRP A 41 -0.03 3.58 -0.76
N LEU A 42 -0.49 3.77 0.48
CA LEU A 42 -1.14 5.01 0.91
C LEU A 42 -0.26 6.23 0.68
N LEU A 43 1.01 6.18 1.10
CA LEU A 43 1.95 7.29 0.91
C LEU A 43 2.14 7.63 -0.57
N ARG A 44 2.16 6.62 -1.43
CA ARG A 44 2.34 6.78 -2.88
C ARG A 44 1.12 7.44 -3.52
N GLU A 45 -0.06 6.88 -3.31
CA GLU A 45 -1.32 7.41 -3.83
C GLU A 45 -1.49 8.88 -3.45
N GLU A 46 -1.15 9.22 -2.21
CA GLU A 46 -1.38 10.55 -1.66
C GLU A 46 -0.38 11.60 -2.20
N VAL A 47 0.83 11.17 -2.57
CA VAL A 47 1.80 12.00 -3.32
C VAL A 47 1.34 12.15 -4.77
N GLU A 48 0.94 11.06 -5.44
CA GLU A 48 0.50 11.09 -6.83
C GLU A 48 -0.76 11.94 -7.01
N ARG A 49 -1.72 11.85 -6.09
CA ARG A 49 -2.92 12.68 -6.05
C ARG A 49 -2.59 14.18 -6.00
N ARG A 50 -1.57 14.56 -5.24
CA ARG A 50 -1.12 15.97 -5.15
C ARG A 50 -0.39 16.44 -6.40
N ILE A 51 0.46 15.59 -6.97
CA ILE A 51 1.15 15.89 -8.23
C ILE A 51 0.12 16.07 -9.36
N ALA A 52 -0.89 15.19 -9.42
CA ALA A 52 -1.99 15.31 -10.36
C ALA A 52 -2.82 16.60 -10.16
N ALA A 53 -2.88 17.11 -8.93
CA ALA A 53 -3.49 18.40 -8.61
C ALA A 53 -2.56 19.61 -8.88
N GLY A 54 -1.35 19.41 -9.39
CA GLY A 54 -0.42 20.46 -9.81
C GLY A 54 0.70 20.80 -8.81
N ALA A 55 0.80 20.09 -7.68
CA ALA A 55 1.88 20.33 -6.72
C ALA A 55 3.24 19.87 -7.27
N GLY A 56 4.32 20.56 -6.86
CA GLY A 56 5.67 20.09 -7.14
C GLY A 56 5.95 18.75 -6.45
N CYS A 57 6.80 17.89 -7.04
CA CYS A 57 7.09 16.56 -6.49
C CYS A 57 7.60 16.61 -5.03
N CYS A 58 8.55 17.52 -4.73
CA CYS A 58 9.07 17.70 -3.37
C CYS A 58 8.02 18.27 -2.41
N GLU A 59 7.24 19.26 -2.85
CA GLU A 59 6.15 19.88 -2.08
C GLU A 59 5.07 18.84 -1.74
N ALA A 60 4.71 17.99 -2.70
CA ALA A 60 3.76 16.90 -2.50
C ALA A 60 4.24 15.92 -1.42
N MET A 61 5.52 15.51 -1.47
CA MET A 61 6.09 14.63 -0.44
C MET A 61 6.13 15.27 0.94
N GLU A 62 6.47 16.55 1.03
CA GLU A 62 6.49 17.28 2.29
C GLU A 62 5.08 17.42 2.89
N ALA A 63 4.10 17.78 2.07
CA ALA A 63 2.70 17.87 2.49
C ALA A 63 2.17 16.52 3.01
N VAL A 64 2.49 15.42 2.32
CA VAL A 64 2.11 14.06 2.75
C VAL A 64 2.79 13.66 4.05
N ALA A 65 4.08 14.01 4.21
CA ALA A 65 4.81 13.74 5.45
C ALA A 65 4.15 14.43 6.65
N VAL A 66 3.75 15.69 6.48
CA VAL A 66 3.06 16.48 7.50
C VAL A 66 1.67 15.90 7.80
N GLU A 67 0.85 15.66 6.77
CA GLU A 67 -0.53 15.16 6.94
C GLU A 67 -0.57 13.80 7.63
N LEU A 68 0.32 12.89 7.23
CA LEU A 68 0.35 11.52 7.76
C LEU A 68 1.30 11.37 8.96
N ALA A 69 1.77 12.48 9.53
CA ALA A 69 2.65 12.53 10.71
C ALA A 69 3.85 11.57 10.61
N CYS A 70 4.53 11.57 9.47
CA CYS A 70 5.69 10.73 9.22
C CYS A 70 6.88 11.54 8.68
N SER A 71 8.06 10.93 8.62
CA SER A 71 9.23 11.66 8.12
C SER A 71 9.18 11.83 6.60
N TYR A 72 9.66 12.98 6.10
CA TYR A 72 9.89 13.20 4.67
C TYR A 72 10.72 12.06 4.05
N GLY A 73 11.75 11.59 4.78
CA GLY A 73 12.56 10.44 4.36
C GLY A 73 11.74 9.17 4.14
N LYS A 74 10.74 8.88 4.99
CA LYS A 74 9.82 7.74 4.80
C LYS A 74 9.02 7.92 3.51
N VAL A 75 8.39 9.08 3.29
CA VAL A 75 7.59 9.36 2.09
C VAL A 75 8.45 9.22 0.83
N ARG A 76 9.59 9.92 0.80
CA ARG A 76 10.55 9.88 -0.31
C ARG A 76 10.97 8.46 -0.64
N ASN A 77 11.29 7.68 0.39
CA ASN A 77 11.70 6.30 0.23
C ASN A 77 10.56 5.43 -0.33
N CYS A 78 9.34 5.57 0.19
CA CYS A 78 8.19 4.83 -0.31
C CYS A 78 7.84 5.20 -1.76
N TYR A 79 8.00 6.46 -2.14
CA TYR A 79 7.73 6.95 -3.48
C TYR A 79 8.79 6.50 -4.50
N TYR A 80 10.08 6.54 -4.13
CA TYR A 80 11.15 6.20 -5.07
C TYR A 80 11.55 4.71 -5.09
N GLN A 81 11.31 3.94 -4.03
CA GLN A 81 11.70 2.51 -4.01
C GLN A 81 10.97 1.66 -5.07
N THR A 82 9.82 2.10 -5.59
CA THR A 82 9.17 1.47 -6.75
C THR A 82 10.02 1.54 -8.03
N PHE A 83 10.93 2.50 -8.17
CA PHE A 83 11.83 2.56 -9.32
C PHE A 83 13.00 1.55 -9.24
N LYS A 84 13.35 1.07 -8.03
CA LYS A 84 14.38 0.03 -7.89
C LYS A 84 13.84 -1.37 -8.13
N SER A 85 12.62 -1.66 -7.66
CA SER A 85 12.02 -2.99 -7.84
C SER A 85 11.74 -3.37 -9.30
N ASN A 86 11.61 -2.40 -10.21
CA ASN A 86 11.46 -2.67 -11.65
C ASN A 86 12.79 -2.87 -12.40
N HIS A 87 13.96 -2.72 -11.75
CA HIS A 87 15.26 -2.99 -12.37
C HIS A 87 15.82 -4.37 -11.99
N ASP A 88 15.30 -5.00 -10.93
CA ASP A 88 15.76 -6.30 -10.46
C ASP A 88 15.04 -7.50 -11.15
N GLU A 89 14.02 -7.25 -11.98
CA GLU A 89 13.33 -8.29 -12.78
C GLU A 89 13.88 -8.44 -14.21
N ILE A 90 14.88 -7.65 -14.62
CA ILE A 90 15.60 -7.82 -15.90
C ILE A 90 17.04 -8.26 -15.58
N GLY A 91 17.20 -9.44 -15.01
CA GLY A 91 18.52 -9.87 -14.55
C GLY A 91 18.63 -11.27 -13.97
N ASN A 92 17.88 -12.25 -14.46
CA ASN A 92 18.35 -13.64 -14.40
C ASN A 92 17.65 -14.49 -15.48
N SER A 93 18.32 -14.68 -16.61
CA SER A 93 18.08 -15.82 -17.49
C SER A 93 19.32 -16.69 -17.40
N ASP A 94 19.22 -17.75 -16.60
CA ASP A 94 20.03 -18.96 -16.75
C ASP A 94 19.45 -19.80 -17.91
#